data_AF-A0A7X3JZE5-F1
#
_entry.id   AF-A0A7X3JZE5-F1
#
_cell.length_a   1.000
_cell.length_b   1.000
_cell.length_c   1.000
_cell.angle_alpha   90.00
_cell.angle_beta   90.00
_cell.angle_gamma   90.00
#
_symmetry.space_group_name_H-M   'P 1'
#
loop_
_entity.id
_entity.type
_entity.pdbx_description
1 polymer ?
#
loop_
_entity_poly.entity_id
_entity_poly.type
_entity_poly.pdbx_seq_one_letter_code
_entity_poly.pdbx_strand_id
1 'polypeptide(L)'
;MNALLGWSAAAVFGLAGGIAVGSGMVAFLLVLDIIPRLLQISRAVNRIRSCEAAVITGSLTFTVLDFMDWHLSAPLWWTGFFGLFAGAFVGMLSAALTEIINVLPVLAKRVGVASHMVWLLMAMILGKVLGSLFEWFIY
;
A
#
# COMPACT_ATOMS: atom_id res chain seq x y z
N MET A 1 -41.32 5.89 -6.97
CA MET A 1 -40.42 6.97 -6.50
C MET A 1 -39.28 6.43 -5.63
N ASN A 2 -39.54 5.50 -4.69
CA ASN A 2 -38.55 4.97 -3.76
C ASN A 2 -37.41 4.15 -4.42
N ALA A 3 -37.69 3.43 -5.51
CA ALA A 3 -36.67 2.68 -6.24
C ALA A 3 -35.61 3.59 -6.87
N LEU A 4 -36.04 4.63 -7.61
CA LEU A 4 -35.13 5.60 -8.25
C LEU A 4 -34.22 6.32 -7.23
N LEU A 5 -34.77 6.67 -6.06
CA LEU A 5 -34.00 7.26 -4.97
C LEU A 5 -32.92 6.28 -4.46
N GLY A 6 -33.26 4.99 -4.34
CA GLY A 6 -32.34 3.92 -3.94
C GLY A 6 -31.18 3.73 -4.92
N TRP A 7 -31.45 3.67 -6.23
CA TRP A 7 -30.40 3.57 -7.25
C TRP A 7 -29.48 4.78 -7.27
N SER A 8 -30.03 6.00 -7.11
CA SER A 8 -29.22 7.22 -7.04
C SER A 8 -28.35 7.28 -5.78
N ALA A 9 -28.86 6.85 -4.62
CA ALA A 9 -28.09 6.79 -3.39
C ALA A 9 -26.96 5.75 -3.51
N ALA A 10 -27.25 4.57 -4.05
CA ALA A 10 -26.24 3.54 -4.29
C ALA A 10 -25.13 4.02 -5.22
N ALA A 11 -25.46 4.77 -6.28
CA ALA A 11 -24.46 5.37 -7.18
C ALA A 11 -23.55 6.38 -6.45
N VAL A 12 -24.13 7.24 -5.60
CA VAL A 12 -23.35 8.22 -4.82
C VAL A 12 -22.43 7.53 -3.81
N PHE A 13 -22.95 6.56 -3.05
CA PHE A 13 -22.12 5.81 -2.09
C PHE A 13 -21.05 4.97 -2.77
N GLY A 14 -21.36 4.34 -3.91
CA GLY A 14 -20.39 3.60 -4.70
C GLY A 14 -19.27 4.49 -5.24
N LEU A 15 -19.60 5.67 -5.77
CA LEU A 15 -18.60 6.63 -6.22
C LEU A 15 -17.77 7.21 -5.07
N ALA A 16 -18.39 7.54 -3.95
CA ALA A 16 -17.69 8.04 -2.77
C ALA A 16 -16.72 7.00 -2.21
N GLY A 17 -17.15 5.74 -2.10
CA GLY A 17 -16.31 4.62 -1.69
C GLY A 17 -15.15 4.39 -2.66
N GLY A 18 -15.42 4.40 -3.96
CA GLY A 18 -14.39 4.23 -5.00
C GLY A 18 -13.32 5.31 -4.95
N ILE A 19 -13.71 6.59 -4.79
CA ILE A 19 -12.76 7.71 -4.66
C ILE A 19 -11.95 7.58 -3.36
N ALA A 20 -12.59 7.24 -2.24
CA ALA A 20 -11.91 7.06 -0.97
C ALA A 20 -10.86 5.94 -1.02
N VAL A 21 -11.22 4.77 -1.56
CA VAL A 21 -10.29 3.63 -1.69
C VAL A 21 -9.19 3.90 -2.71
N GLY A 22 -9.53 4.45 -3.88
CA GLY A 22 -8.55 4.77 -4.92
C GLY A 22 -7.54 5.82 -4.48
N SER A 23 -7.99 6.89 -3.83
CA SER A 23 -7.08 7.90 -3.27
C SER A 23 -6.20 7.34 -2.15
N GLY A 24 -6.75 6.48 -1.28
CA GLY A 24 -5.99 5.79 -0.25
C GLY A 24 -4.89 4.88 -0.81
N MET A 25 -5.20 4.11 -1.85
CA MET A 25 -4.23 3.25 -2.55
C MET A 25 -3.09 4.06 -3.14
N VAL A 26 -3.39 5.14 -3.87
CA VAL A 26 -2.36 5.99 -4.50
C VAL A 26 -1.52 6.71 -3.44
N ALA A 27 -2.16 7.26 -2.39
CA ALA A 27 -1.46 7.90 -1.30
C ALA A 27 -0.51 6.94 -0.58
N PHE A 28 -0.95 5.71 -0.32
CA PHE A 28 -0.12 4.67 0.28
C PHE A 28 1.13 4.34 -0.57
N LEU A 29 0.95 4.12 -1.88
CA LEU A 29 2.07 3.82 -2.78
C LEU A 29 3.07 4.97 -2.90
N LEU A 30 2.61 6.22 -2.83
CA LEU A 30 3.47 7.41 -2.87
C LEU A 30 4.19 7.65 -1.54
N VAL A 31 3.51 7.53 -0.40
CA VAL A 31 4.13 7.72 0.93
C VAL A 31 5.21 6.69 1.21
N LEU A 32 5.04 5.46 0.69
CA LEU A 32 6.06 4.41 0.77
C LEU A 32 7.15 4.52 -0.30
N ASP A 33 7.14 5.55 -1.14
CA ASP A 33 8.08 5.72 -2.26
C ASP A 33 8.19 4.48 -3.20
N ILE A 34 7.11 3.69 -3.32
CA ILE A 34 7.06 2.51 -4.19
C ILE A 34 7.23 2.91 -5.66
N ILE A 35 6.51 3.95 -6.09
CA ILE A 35 6.54 4.43 -7.48
C ILE A 35 7.94 4.98 -7.86
N PRO A 36 8.55 5.90 -7.08
CA PRO A 36 9.93 6.32 -7.31
C PRO A 36 10.93 5.15 -7.38
N ARG A 37 10.83 4.19 -6.47
CA ARG A 37 11.74 3.04 -6.39
C ARG A 37 11.62 2.13 -7.62
N LEU A 38 10.41 1.88 -8.11
CA LEU A 38 10.16 1.16 -9.36
C LEU A 38 10.78 1.87 -10.57
N LEU A 39 10.60 3.19 -10.66
CA LEU A 39 11.16 3.99 -11.75
C LEU A 39 12.69 4.00 -11.75
N GLN A 40 13.30 4.03 -10.56
CA GLN A 40 14.76 3.96 -10.40
C GLN A 40 15.31 2.61 -10.83
N ILE A 41 14.70 1.50 -10.39
CA ILE A 41 15.12 0.13 -10.77
C ILE A 41 14.94 -0.08 -12.28
N SER A 42 13.84 0.42 -12.85
CA SER A 42 13.58 0.33 -14.29
C SER A 42 14.41 1.30 -15.14
N ARG A 43 15.23 2.17 -14.51
CA ARG A 43 15.97 3.28 -15.16
C ARG A 43 15.08 4.19 -16.02
N ALA A 44 13.81 4.30 -15.64
CA ALA A 44 12.76 4.98 -16.40
C ALA A 44 12.25 6.25 -15.68
N VAL A 45 13.13 6.96 -14.98
CA VAL A 45 12.78 8.14 -14.16
C VAL A 45 12.09 9.24 -14.98
N ASN A 46 12.40 9.36 -16.28
CA ASN A 46 11.73 10.31 -17.18
C ASN A 46 10.29 9.92 -17.57
N ARG A 47 9.80 8.73 -17.16
CA ARG A 47 8.51 8.17 -17.58
C ARG A 47 7.55 7.92 -16.42
N ILE A 48 7.53 8.84 -15.44
CA ILE A 48 6.66 8.79 -14.25
C ILE A 48 5.19 8.57 -14.62
N ARG A 49 4.66 9.40 -15.53
CA ARG A 49 3.25 9.35 -15.96
C ARG A 49 2.83 7.99 -16.53
N SER A 50 3.75 7.28 -17.18
CA SER A 50 3.43 5.95 -17.73
C SER A 50 3.40 4.88 -16.64
N CYS A 51 4.20 5.03 -15.59
CA CYS A 51 4.19 4.11 -14.45
C CYS A 51 2.93 4.33 -13.61
N GLU A 52 2.57 5.58 -13.32
CA GLU A 52 1.30 5.91 -12.66
C GLU A 52 0.10 5.40 -13.45
N ALA A 53 0.08 5.65 -14.78
CA ALA A 53 -0.97 5.13 -15.64
C ALA A 53 -1.02 3.60 -15.60
N ALA A 54 0.12 2.91 -15.65
CA ALA A 54 0.17 1.44 -15.56
C ALA A 54 -0.42 0.93 -14.24
N VAL A 55 -0.09 1.56 -13.10
CA VAL A 55 -0.65 1.21 -11.78
C VAL A 55 -2.15 1.42 -11.76
N ILE A 56 -2.64 2.58 -12.23
CA ILE A 56 -4.08 2.90 -12.26
C ILE A 56 -4.85 1.94 -13.18
N THR A 57 -4.33 1.68 -14.38
CA THR A 57 -4.95 0.75 -15.32
C THR A 57 -4.92 -0.69 -14.79
N GLY A 58 -3.84 -1.07 -14.11
CA GLY A 58 -3.70 -2.39 -13.50
C GLY A 58 -4.73 -2.58 -12.38
N SER A 59 -4.84 -1.61 -11.47
CA SER A 59 -5.83 -1.68 -10.39
C SER A 59 -7.26 -1.69 -10.92
N LEU A 60 -7.59 -0.83 -11.89
CA LEU A 60 -8.92 -0.82 -12.51
C LEU A 60 -9.25 -2.15 -13.18
N THR A 61 -8.31 -2.70 -13.97
CA THR A 61 -8.54 -3.97 -14.67
C THR A 61 -8.72 -5.11 -13.67
N PHE A 62 -7.89 -5.17 -12.62
CA PHE A 62 -7.99 -6.23 -11.62
C PHE A 62 -9.26 -6.12 -10.78
N THR A 63 -9.69 -4.91 -10.42
CA THR A 63 -10.99 -4.70 -9.77
C THR A 63 -12.14 -5.18 -10.66
N VAL A 64 -12.14 -4.87 -11.95
CA VAL A 64 -13.20 -5.36 -12.86
C VAL A 64 -13.18 -6.89 -12.96
N LEU A 65 -12.00 -7.51 -13.04
CA LEU A 65 -11.88 -8.97 -13.08
C LEU A 65 -12.39 -9.64 -11.79
N ASP A 66 -12.09 -9.04 -10.64
CA ASP A 66 -12.55 -9.51 -9.32
C ASP A 66 -14.08 -9.43 -9.21
N PHE A 67 -14.68 -8.31 -9.65
CA PHE A 67 -16.14 -8.14 -9.66
C PHE A 67 -16.89 -9.08 -10.62
N MET A 68 -16.22 -9.55 -11.68
CA MET A 68 -16.81 -10.49 -12.65
C MET A 68 -16.67 -11.95 -12.21
N ASP A 69 -16.16 -12.21 -11.00
CA ASP A 69 -15.84 -13.56 -10.48
C ASP A 69 -15.08 -14.40 -11.52
N TRP A 70 -14.16 -13.75 -12.24
CA TRP A 70 -13.51 -14.38 -13.37
C TRP A 70 -12.47 -15.39 -12.88
N HIS A 71 -12.84 -16.67 -12.88
CA HIS A 71 -11.93 -17.76 -12.55
C HIS A 71 -11.17 -18.23 -13.78
N LEU A 72 -9.90 -17.82 -13.89
CA LEU A 72 -8.98 -18.39 -14.88
C LEU A 72 -8.48 -19.75 -14.39
N SER A 73 -8.92 -20.84 -15.00
CA SER A 73 -8.27 -22.15 -14.83
C SER A 73 -6.94 -22.18 -15.60
N ALA A 74 -5.92 -21.57 -15.01
CA ALA A 74 -4.60 -21.46 -15.59
C ALA A 74 -3.68 -22.61 -15.14
N PRO A 75 -2.72 -23.04 -15.98
CA PRO A 75 -1.71 -24.03 -15.58
C PRO A 75 -0.81 -23.50 -14.46
N LEU A 76 -0.20 -24.41 -13.69
CA LEU A 76 0.59 -24.10 -12.49
C LEU A 76 1.74 -23.10 -12.71
N TRP A 77 2.27 -22.99 -13.93
CA TRP A 77 3.29 -22.00 -14.23
C TRP A 77 2.73 -20.56 -14.20
N TRP A 78 1.47 -20.36 -14.59
CA TRP A 78 0.85 -19.03 -14.59
C TRP A 78 0.71 -18.48 -13.17
N THR A 79 0.34 -19.34 -12.21
CA THR A 79 0.27 -18.96 -10.80
C THR A 79 1.66 -18.66 -10.22
N GLY A 80 2.69 -19.41 -10.62
CA GLY A 80 4.08 -19.11 -10.25
C GLY A 80 4.55 -17.74 -10.75
N PHE A 81 4.22 -17.37 -11.98
CA PHE A 81 4.56 -16.05 -12.54
C PHE A 81 3.88 -14.92 -11.76
N PHE A 82 2.56 -15.01 -11.54
CA PHE A 82 1.83 -14.03 -10.72
C PHE A 82 2.35 -13.96 -9.28
N GLY A 83 2.67 -15.11 -8.69
CA GLY A 83 3.25 -15.20 -7.36
C GLY A 83 4.61 -14.49 -7.25
N LEU A 84 5.42 -14.53 -8.30
CA LEU A 84 6.70 -13.82 -8.33
C LEU A 84 6.50 -12.29 -8.34
N PHE A 85 5.55 -11.77 -9.12
CA PHE A 85 5.23 -10.33 -9.09
C PHE A 85 4.63 -9.90 -7.76
N ALA A 86 3.72 -10.71 -7.20
CA ALA A 86 3.16 -10.45 -5.87
C ALA A 86 4.27 -10.45 -4.81
N GLY A 87 5.18 -11.42 -4.86
CA GLY A 87 6.34 -11.49 -3.97
C GLY A 87 7.29 -10.30 -4.13
N ALA A 88 7.55 -9.86 -5.37
CA ALA A 88 8.34 -8.67 -5.63
C ALA A 88 7.67 -7.40 -5.07
N PHE A 89 6.35 -7.26 -5.24
CA PHE A 89 5.58 -6.15 -4.68
C PHE A 89 5.62 -6.13 -3.15
N VAL A 90 5.34 -7.27 -2.51
CA VAL A 90 5.41 -7.41 -1.04
C VAL A 90 6.83 -7.19 -0.53
N GLY A 91 7.85 -7.65 -1.25
CA GLY A 91 9.25 -7.41 -0.94
C GLY A 91 9.61 -5.92 -0.99
N MET A 92 9.12 -5.18 -2.00
CA MET A 92 9.28 -3.73 -2.07
C MET A 92 8.55 -3.01 -0.94
N LEU A 93 7.35 -3.43 -0.57
CA LEU A 93 6.63 -2.88 0.59
C LEU A 93 7.41 -3.09 1.89
N SER A 94 7.95 -4.28 2.11
CA SER A 94 8.77 -4.58 3.29
C SER A 94 10.06 -3.73 3.33
N ALA A 95 10.73 -3.59 2.19
CA ALA A 95 11.92 -2.76 2.06
C ALA A 95 11.63 -1.26 2.27
N ALA A 96 10.50 -0.76 1.76
CA ALA A 96 10.06 0.62 1.99
C ALA A 96 9.74 0.89 3.46
N LEU A 97 9.05 -0.05 4.12
CA LEU A 97 8.69 0.10 5.53
C LEU A 97 9.94 0.14 6.42
N THR A 98 10.93 -0.72 6.15
CA THR A 98 12.21 -0.71 6.87
C THR A 98 13.02 0.56 6.63
N GLU A 99 12.98 1.13 5.41
CA GLU A 99 13.59 2.42 5.10
C GLU A 99 12.96 3.54 5.93
N ILE A 100 11.63 3.62 5.98
CA ILE A 100 10.92 4.66 6.74
C ILE A 100 11.17 4.53 8.24
N ILE A 101 11.20 3.30 8.77
CA ILE A 101 11.55 3.06 10.18
C ILE A 101 12.96 3.60 10.46
N ASN A 102 13.89 3.41 9.53
CA ASN A 102 15.25 3.92 9.66
C ASN A 102 15.36 5.46 9.50
N VAL A 103 14.35 6.11 8.93
CA VAL A 103 14.26 7.58 8.85
C VAL A 103 13.87 8.21 10.20
N LEU A 104 13.12 7.51 11.06
CA LEU A 104 12.71 8.04 12.37
C LEU A 104 13.90 8.42 13.27
N PRO A 105 14.95 7.59 13.45
CA PRO A 105 16.18 7.99 14.15
C PRO A 105 16.89 9.18 13.51
N VAL A 106 16.93 9.25 12.18
CA VAL A 106 17.56 10.36 11.44
C VAL A 106 16.82 11.67 11.72
N LEU A 107 15.49 11.65 11.71
CA LEU A 107 14.65 12.78 12.09
C LEU A 107 14.90 13.21 13.54
N ALA A 108 14.94 12.26 14.48
CA ALA A 108 15.24 12.55 15.89
C ALA A 108 16.61 13.23 16.07
N LYS A 109 17.62 12.82 15.29
CA LYS A 109 18.93 13.48 15.27
C LYS A 109 18.87 14.89 14.67
N ARG A 110 18.10 15.08 13.59
CA ARG A 110 17.93 16.39 12.93
C ARG A 110 17.16 17.42 13.78
N VAL A 111 16.22 16.97 14.61
CA VAL A 111 15.47 17.84 15.54
C VAL A 111 16.30 18.19 16.80
N GLY A 112 17.53 17.67 16.92
CA GLY A 112 18.41 17.94 18.07
C GLY A 112 18.12 17.07 19.29
N VAL A 113 17.23 16.06 19.17
CA VAL A 113 16.85 15.13 20.25
C VAL A 113 17.79 13.91 20.29
N ALA A 114 18.95 14.00 19.64
CA ALA A 114 19.93 12.93 19.54
C ALA A 114 20.36 12.38 20.93
N SER A 115 20.45 13.23 21.95
CA SER A 115 20.78 12.84 23.32
C SER A 115 19.74 11.91 23.96
N HIS A 116 18.49 11.92 23.48
CA HIS A 116 17.40 11.10 23.99
C HIS A 116 16.96 10.01 22.99
N MET A 117 17.80 9.68 22.01
CA MET A 117 17.49 8.68 20.99
C MET A 117 17.18 7.30 21.61
N VAL A 118 17.87 6.95 22.71
CA VAL A 118 17.60 5.74 23.50
C VAL A 118 16.16 5.72 24.03
N TRP A 119 15.67 6.84 24.56
CA TRP A 119 14.28 6.93 25.05
C TRP A 119 13.25 6.78 23.93
N LEU A 120 13.54 7.33 22.75
CA LEU A 120 12.66 7.22 21.59
C LEU A 120 12.61 5.79 21.04
N LEU A 121 13.76 5.11 20.98
CA LEU A 121 13.86 3.68 20.65
C LEU A 121 13.12 2.81 21.69
N MET A 122 13.30 3.10 22.99
CA MET A 122 12.61 2.36 24.05
C MET A 122 11.10 2.55 24.00
N ALA A 123 10.61 3.75 23.68
CA ALA A 123 9.17 3.99 23.46
C ALA A 123 8.62 3.19 22.27
N MET A 124 9.38 3.10 21.17
CA MET A 124 9.00 2.28 20.00
C MET A 124 8.96 0.79 20.34
N ILE A 125 9.96 0.28 21.07
CA ILE A 125 10.02 -1.12 21.50
C ILE A 125 8.85 -1.44 22.43
N LEU A 126 8.60 -0.59 23.45
CA LEU A 126 7.48 -0.75 24.36
C LEU A 126 6.14 -0.73 23.63
N GLY A 127 5.95 0.18 22.67
CA GLY A 127 4.75 0.20 21.84
C GLY A 127 4.53 -1.11 21.07
N LYS A 128 5.59 -1.68 20.49
CA LYS A 128 5.52 -2.99 19.82
C LYS A 128 5.21 -4.14 20.78
N VAL A 129 5.85 -4.17 21.94
CA VAL A 129 5.60 -5.21 22.97
C VAL A 129 4.18 -5.12 23.50
N LEU A 130 3.71 -3.91 23.84
CA LEU A 130 2.34 -3.69 24.31
C LEU A 130 1.31 -4.03 23.24
N GLY A 131 1.55 -3.64 21.98
CA GLY A 131 0.69 -3.98 20.85
C GLY A 131 0.58 -5.50 20.64
N SER A 132 1.70 -6.22 20.69
CA SER A 132 1.71 -7.69 20.57
C SER A 132 1.04 -8.37 21.77
N LEU A 133 1.23 -7.86 22.99
CA LEU A 133 0.54 -8.38 24.18
C LEU A 133 -0.97 -8.11 24.09
N PHE A 134 -1.38 -6.95 23.60
CA PHE A 134 -2.79 -6.60 23.40
C PHE A 134 -3.44 -7.52 22.38
N GLU A 135 -2.78 -7.74 21.23
CA GLU A 135 -3.22 -8.71 20.23
C GLU A 135 -3.38 -10.09 20.86
N TRP A 136 -2.40 -10.57 21.63
CA TRP A 136 -2.47 -11.91 22.22
C TRP A 136 -3.52 -12.07 23.34
N PHE A 137 -3.78 -11.04 24.13
CA PHE A 137 -4.73 -11.13 25.26
C PHE A 137 -6.18 -10.88 24.86
N ILE A 138 -6.42 -10.05 23.86
CA ILE A 138 -7.77 -9.58 23.50
C ILE A 138 -8.27 -10.22 22.20
N TYR A 139 -7.36 -10.60 21.30
CA TYR A 139 -7.66 -11.27 20.04
C TYR A 139 -7.20 -12.73 20.08
#